data_AF-A0A158B729-F1
#
_entry.id   AF-A0A158B729-F1
#
_cell.length_a   1.000
_cell.length_b   1.000
_cell.length_c   1.000
_cell.angle_alpha   90.00
_cell.angle_beta   90.00
_cell.angle_gamma   90.00
#
_symmetry.space_group_name_H-M   'P 1'
#
loop_
_entity.id
_entity.type
_entity.pdbx_description
1 polymer ?
#
loop_
_entity_poly.entity_id
_entity_poly.type
_entity_poly.pdbx_seq_one_letter_code
_entity_poly.pdbx_strand_id
1 'polypeptide(L)'
;MSNNISTVRQHLLDTLADLRNRENPMEVERARAVADVARVLVDSAKVEVDFIRATDATGSGFLQQPEHRAAPAPELPTPVASKSDIERTPTGLVHRIKG
;
A
#
# COMPACT_ATOMS: atom_id res chain seq x y z
N MET A 1 7.41 14.40 10.07
CA MET A 1 8.00 13.05 9.94
C MET A 1 6.92 12.04 10.29
N SER A 2 6.54 11.17 9.36
CA SER A 2 5.64 10.05 9.68
C SER A 2 6.48 8.86 10.10
N ASN A 3 6.20 8.26 11.26
CA ASN A 3 6.94 7.11 11.77
C ASN A 3 6.42 5.83 11.10
N ASN A 4 6.80 5.61 9.83
CA ASN A 4 6.43 4.41 9.08
C ASN A 4 7.67 3.69 8.50
N ILE A 5 7.50 2.43 8.08
CA ILE A 5 8.58 1.60 7.54
C ILE A 5 9.23 2.17 6.28
N SER A 6 8.49 2.95 5.48
CA SER A 6 9.04 3.62 4.30
C SER A 6 10.04 4.70 4.69
N THR A 7 9.75 5.46 5.75
CA THR A 7 10.66 6.46 6.31
C THR A 7 11.91 5.80 6.90
N VAL A 8 11.77 4.68 7.61
CA VAL A 8 12.92 3.90 8.10
C VAL A 8 13.79 3.40 6.93
N ARG A 9 13.17 2.83 5.88
CA ARG A 9 13.89 2.37 4.69
C ARG A 9 14.63 3.51 4.01
N GLN A 10 14.00 4.68 3.88
CA GLN A 10 14.62 5.85 3.28
C GLN A 10 15.88 6.25 4.07
N HIS A 11 15.78 6.39 5.39
CA HIS A 11 16.93 6.75 6.22
C HIS A 11 18.09 5.75 6.13
N LEU A 12 17.81 4.45 6.00
CA LEU A 12 18.87 3.46 5.80
C LEU A 12 19.56 3.60 4.44
N LEU A 13 18.80 3.88 3.39
CA LEU A 13 19.35 4.14 2.06
C LEU A 13 20.18 5.42 2.03
N ASP A 14 19.73 6.48 2.72
CA ASP A 14 20.47 7.72 2.88
C ASP A 14 21.79 7.48 3.62
N THR A 15 21.77 6.67 4.68
CA THR A 15 22.98 6.26 5.43
C THR A 15 23.99 5.53 4.53
N LEU A 16 23.51 4.66 3.63
CA LEU A 16 24.37 3.99 2.65
C LEU A 16 24.96 4.97 1.62
N ALA A 17 24.20 6.00 1.23
CA ALA A 17 24.69 7.05 0.35
C ALA A 17 25.78 7.89 1.04
N ASP A 18 25.58 8.24 2.30
CA ASP A 18 26.53 9.01 3.13
C ASP A 18 27.82 8.22 3.39
N LEU A 19 27.74 6.91 3.58
CA LEU A 19 28.92 6.04 3.67
C LEU A 19 29.75 6.02 2.38
N ARG A 20 29.10 6.17 1.22
CA ARG A 20 29.77 6.19 -0.10
C ARG A 20 30.29 7.58 -0.48
N ASN A 21 29.91 8.62 0.26
CA ASN A 21 30.35 9.99 0.00
C ASN A 21 31.86 10.09 0.25
N ARG A 22 32.64 10.41 -0.80
CA ARG A 22 34.10 10.53 -0.69
C ARG A 22 34.56 11.90 -0.17
N GLU A 23 33.73 12.92 -0.28
CA GLU A 23 34.05 14.29 0.14
C GLU A 23 33.76 14.49 1.62
N ASN A 24 32.64 13.92 2.10
CA ASN A 24 32.25 13.95 3.50
C ASN A 24 31.66 12.59 3.91
N PRO A 25 32.51 11.56 4.08
CA PRO A 25 32.06 10.23 4.48
C PRO A 25 31.51 10.24 5.90
N MET A 26 30.41 9.52 6.12
CA MET A 26 29.93 9.28 7.47
C MET A 26 30.91 8.38 8.25
N GLU A 27 30.99 8.63 9.56
CA GLU A 27 31.78 7.82 10.49
C GLU A 27 31.19 6.39 10.61
N VAL A 28 32.06 5.38 10.62
CA VAL A 28 31.68 3.97 10.46
C VAL A 28 30.95 3.43 11.70
N GLU A 29 31.36 3.81 12.91
CA GLU A 29 30.70 3.38 14.15
C GLU A 29 29.28 3.96 14.23
N ARG A 30 29.07 5.21 13.81
CA ARG A 30 27.74 5.78 13.64
C ARG A 30 26.89 4.98 12.66
N ALA A 31 27.47 4.56 11.54
CA ALA A 31 26.77 3.73 10.56
C ALA A 31 26.34 2.39 11.15
N ARG A 32 27.23 1.78 11.94
CA ARG A 32 26.98 0.53 12.63
C ARG A 32 25.86 0.66 13.64
N ALA A 33 25.87 1.73 14.44
CA ALA A 33 24.80 2.02 15.40
C ALA A 33 23.43 2.19 14.71
N VAL A 34 23.38 2.88 13.55
CA VAL A 34 22.16 3.01 12.75
C VAL A 34 21.69 1.64 12.23
N ALA A 35 22.60 0.82 11.73
CA ALA A 35 22.29 -0.51 11.22
C ALA A 35 21.73 -1.44 12.32
N ASP A 36 22.26 -1.34 13.55
CA ASP A 36 21.78 -2.13 14.69
C ASP A 36 20.35 -1.73 15.10
N VAL A 37 20.06 -0.42 15.19
CA VAL A 37 18.69 0.07 15.46
C VAL A 37 17.72 -0.36 14.36
N ALA A 38 18.15 -0.29 13.10
CA ALA A 38 17.33 -0.72 11.98
C ALA A 38 17.00 -2.22 12.02
N ARG A 39 17.94 -3.06 12.44
CA ARG A 39 17.69 -4.50 12.62
C ARG A 39 16.60 -4.74 13.66
N VAL A 40 16.64 -4.06 14.80
CA VAL A 40 15.60 -4.14 15.85
C VAL A 40 14.23 -3.69 15.33
N LEU A 41 14.17 -2.64 14.52
CA LEU A 41 12.93 -2.19 13.88
C LEU A 41 12.36 -3.23 12.90
N VAL A 42 13.22 -3.84 12.08
CA VAL A 42 12.81 -4.90 11.14
C VAL A 42 12.29 -6.13 11.88
N ASP A 43 12.95 -6.52 12.98
CA ASP A 43 12.50 -7.66 13.78
C ASP A 43 11.16 -7.36 14.47
N SER A 44 10.94 -6.12 14.92
CA SER A 44 9.64 -5.68 15.46
C SER A 44 8.52 -5.78 14.40
N ALA A 45 8.81 -5.33 13.17
CA ALA A 45 7.87 -5.43 12.04
C ALA A 45 7.55 -6.89 11.66
N LYS A 46 8.51 -7.82 11.77
CA LYS A 46 8.26 -9.24 11.52
C LYS A 46 7.29 -9.84 12.54
N VAL A 47 7.51 -9.56 13.82
CA VAL A 47 6.61 -10.02 14.90
C VAL A 47 5.18 -9.54 14.68
N GLU A 48 5.03 -8.32 14.18
CA GLU A 48 3.72 -7.77 13.86
C GLU A 48 3.06 -8.45 12.64
N VAL A 49 3.83 -8.79 11.60
CA VAL A 49 3.34 -9.62 10.48
C VAL A 49 2.92 -11.00 10.96
N ASP A 50 3.68 -11.61 11.86
CA ASP A 50 3.35 -12.90 12.43
C ASP A 50 2.09 -12.83 13.30
N PHE A 51 1.90 -11.73 14.05
CA PHE A 51 0.66 -11.45 14.78
C PHE A 51 -0.54 -11.34 13.84
N ILE A 52 -0.44 -10.57 12.74
CA ILE A 52 -1.50 -10.45 11.73
C ILE A 52 -1.87 -11.84 11.18
N ARG A 53 -0.87 -12.64 10.80
CA ARG A 53 -1.07 -14.00 10.27
C ARG A 53 -1.71 -14.95 11.27
N ALA A 54 -1.35 -14.84 12.56
CA ALA A 54 -1.86 -15.72 13.61
C ALA A 54 -3.29 -15.38 14.06
N THR A 55 -3.73 -14.14 13.82
CA THR A 55 -5.02 -13.62 14.29
C THR A 55 -6.03 -13.39 13.17
N ASP A 56 -5.64 -13.63 11.92
CA ASP A 56 -6.38 -13.24 10.71
C ASP A 56 -6.79 -11.75 10.70
N ALA A 57 -6.03 -10.90 11.40
CA ALA A 57 -6.29 -9.47 11.46
C ALA A 57 -5.94 -8.80 10.12
N THR A 58 -6.73 -7.80 9.71
CA THR A 58 -6.51 -7.08 8.43
C THR A 58 -5.32 -6.11 8.49
N GLY A 59 -4.76 -5.87 9.67
CA GLY A 59 -3.62 -4.98 9.88
C GLY A 59 -3.37 -4.71 11.35
N SER A 60 -2.40 -3.85 11.61
CA SER A 60 -1.86 -3.59 12.93
C SER A 60 -1.40 -2.14 13.06
N GLY A 61 -1.48 -1.57 14.26
CA GLY A 61 -1.29 -0.13 14.48
C GLY A 61 0.15 0.39 14.36
N PHE A 62 1.16 -0.46 14.13
CA PHE A 62 2.56 -0.03 14.07
C PHE A 62 3.07 0.13 12.62
N LEU A 63 2.60 -0.67 11.66
CA LEU A 63 2.90 -0.48 10.23
C LEU A 63 1.80 0.19 9.40
N GLN A 64 0.62 0.44 9.97
CA GLN A 64 -0.45 1.12 9.26
C GLN A 64 0.03 2.50 8.77
N GLN A 65 -0.05 2.70 7.46
CA GLN A 65 0.10 4.03 6.88
C GLN A 65 -1.07 4.87 7.43
N PRO A 66 -0.83 6.08 7.98
CA PRO A 66 -1.91 6.93 8.45
C PRO A 66 -2.90 7.03 7.32
N GLU A 67 -4.11 6.57 7.64
CA GLU A 67 -5.18 6.23 6.71
C GLU A 67 -4.95 6.90 5.34
N HIS A 68 -4.73 6.12 4.29
CA HIS A 68 -5.41 6.49 3.05
C HIS A 68 -6.87 6.46 3.48
N ARG A 69 -7.38 7.61 3.99
CA ARG A 69 -8.80 7.89 4.11
C ARG A 69 -9.29 7.43 2.77
N ALA A 70 -9.99 6.31 2.74
CA ALA A 70 -10.52 5.76 1.52
C ALA A 70 -11.22 6.96 0.89
N ALA A 71 -10.64 7.50 -0.19
CA ALA A 71 -11.40 8.38 -1.03
C ALA A 71 -12.67 7.57 -1.29
N PRO A 72 -13.87 8.15 -1.11
CA PRO A 72 -15.09 7.43 -1.42
C PRO A 72 -14.84 6.78 -2.78
N ALA A 73 -14.97 5.46 -2.85
CA ALA A 73 -14.66 4.69 -4.04
C ALA A 73 -15.25 5.46 -5.24
N PRO A 74 -14.50 5.67 -6.34
CA PRO A 74 -15.08 6.33 -7.50
C PRO A 74 -16.36 5.56 -7.79
N GLU A 75 -17.51 6.24 -7.67
CA GLU A 75 -18.80 5.63 -7.96
C GLU A 75 -18.65 5.08 -9.37
N LEU A 76 -18.57 3.75 -9.48
CA LEU A 76 -18.63 3.09 -10.76
C LEU A 76 -19.88 3.65 -11.41
N PRO A 77 -19.80 4.22 -12.64
CA PRO A 77 -20.99 4.69 -13.30
C PRO A 77 -21.96 3.52 -13.27
N THR A 78 -23.11 3.74 -12.61
CA THR A 78 -24.22 2.79 -12.64
C THR A 78 -24.39 2.42 -14.11
N PRO A 79 -24.57 1.13 -14.44
CA PRO A 79 -24.76 0.76 -15.83
C PRO A 79 -26.00 1.52 -16.29
N VAL A 80 -25.79 2.59 -17.05
CA VAL A 80 -26.84 3.26 -17.79
C VAL A 80 -27.37 2.15 -18.65
N ALA A 81 -28.56 1.66 -18.31
CA ALA A 81 -29.26 0.68 -19.10
C ALA A 81 -29.36 1.28 -20.51
N SER A 82 -28.48 0.82 -21.40
CA SER A 82 -28.53 1.16 -22.80
C SER A 82 -29.88 0.62 -23.28
N LYS A 83 -30.82 1.55 -23.53
CA LYS A 83 -32.15 1.27 -24.05
C LYS A 83 -32.01 0.71 -25.46
N SER A 84 -31.61 -0.55 -25.56
CA SER A 84 -31.99 -1.39 -26.68
C SER A 84 -33.38 -1.91 -26.34
N ASP A 85 -34.38 -1.48 -27.11
CA ASP A 85 -35.77 -1.93 -26.98
C ASP A 85 -35.85 -3.41 -27.44
N ILE A 86 -35.35 -4.31 -26.59
CA ILE A 86 -35.50 -5.76 -26.77
C ILE A 86 -36.76 -6.17 -26.02
N GLU A 87 -37.84 -6.38 -26.76
CA GLU A 87 -39.11 -6.81 -26.19
C GLU A 87 -39.12 -8.34 -26.07
N ARG A 88 -39.43 -8.84 -24.87
CA ARG A 88 -39.60 -10.27 -24.59
C ARG A 88 -41.02 -10.69 -24.96
N THR A 89 -41.15 -11.49 -26.00
CA THR A 89 -42.42 -12.13 -26.38
C THR A 89 -42.43 -13.58 -25.91
N PRO A 90 -43.60 -14.24 -25.80
CA PRO A 90 -43.70 -15.63 -25.35
C PRO A 90 -42.89 -16.62 -26.20
N THR A 91 -42.56 -16.27 -27.44
CA THR A 91 -41.82 -17.12 -28.38
C THR A 91 -40.34 -16.73 -28.53
N GLY A 92 -39.88 -15.66 -27.86
CA GLY A 92 -38.47 -15.25 -27.90
C GLY A 92 -38.21 -13.75 -27.74
N LEU A 93 -36.94 -13.37 -27.88
CA LEU A 93 -36.45 -11.98 -27.82
C LEU A 93 -36.49 -11.35 -29.22
N VAL A 94 -37.17 -10.23 -29.39
CA VAL A 94 -37.20 -9.48 -30.65
C VAL A 94 -36.41 -8.18 -30.49
N HIS A 95 -35.41 -7.97 -31.35
CA HIS A 95 -34.67 -6.73 -31.44
C HIS A 95 -35.31 -5.82 -32.49
N ARG A 96 -35.87 -4.67 -32.11
CA ARG A 96 -36.45 -3.71 -33.06
C ARG A 96 -35.49 -2.55 -33.30
N ILE A 97 -34.82 -2.59 -34.45
CA ILE A 97 -33.98 -1.48 -34.89
C ILE A 97 -34.91 -0.42 -35.49
N LYS A 98 -34.97 0.79 -34.89
CA LYS A 98 -35.65 1.93 -35.53
C LYS A 98 -34.78 2.43 -36.67
N GLY A 99 -35.33 2.46 -37.88
CA GLY A 99 -34.73 3.15 -39.04
C GLY A 99 -34.83 4.66 -38.93
#